data_AF-A0A8S4GAW9-F1
#
_entry.id   AF-A0A8S4GAW9-F1
#
_cell.length_a   1.000
_cell.length_b   1.000
_cell.length_c   1.000
_cell.angle_alpha   90.00
_cell.angle_beta   90.00
_cell.angle_gamma   90.00
#
_symmetry.space_group_name_H-M   'P 1'
#
loop_
_entity.id
_entity.type
_entity.pdbx_description
1 polymer ?
#
loop_
_entity_poly.entity_id
_entity_poly.type
_entity_poly.pdbx_seq_one_letter_code
_entity_poly.pdbx_strand_id
1 'polypeptide(L)'
;MDVTSQLRPVNIDNLIISFKKPHKPASSQTLSRWIKQTLAESGVDVSVFSAHSTRHAATSAAAAHGVCIDTIRKTAGWTSSSQTFA
;
A
#
# COMPACT_ATOMS: atom_id res chain seq x y z
N MET A 1 -12.90 -14.76 0.63
CA MET A 1 -13.20 -13.43 0.04
C MET A 1 -14.69 -13.13 0.18
N ASP A 2 -15.26 -13.53 1.31
CA ASP A 2 -16.64 -14.02 1.32
C ASP A 2 -17.62 -12.86 1.49
N VAL A 3 -17.17 -11.80 2.17
CA VAL A 3 -17.90 -10.54 2.37
C VAL A 3 -18.23 -9.83 1.04
N THR A 4 -17.35 -9.90 0.03
CA THR A 4 -17.55 -9.24 -1.27
C THR A 4 -17.92 -10.22 -2.38
N SER A 5 -18.17 -11.50 -2.05
CA SER A 5 -18.43 -12.57 -3.03
C SER A 5 -19.54 -12.21 -4.01
N GLN A 6 -20.67 -11.70 -3.51
CA GLN A 6 -21.85 -11.36 -4.30
C GLN A 6 -21.64 -10.17 -5.25
N LEU A 7 -20.62 -9.34 -5.02
CA LEU A 7 -20.33 -8.16 -5.84
C LEU A 7 -19.37 -8.47 -7.00
N ARG A 8 -18.69 -9.61 -6.96
CA ARG A 8 -17.61 -9.95 -7.90
C ARG A 8 -18.19 -10.51 -9.21
N PRO A 9 -17.81 -9.93 -10.36
CA PRO A 9 -18.08 -10.55 -11.65
C PRO A 9 -17.38 -11.91 -11.77
N VAL A 10 -17.86 -12.74 -12.71
CA VAL A 10 -17.22 -14.01 -13.05
C VAL A 10 -15.76 -13.77 -13.42
N ASN A 11 -14.85 -14.59 -12.89
CA ASN A 11 -13.39 -14.52 -13.08
C ASN A 11 -12.67 -13.30 -12.47
N ILE A 12 -13.21 -12.67 -11.42
CA ILE A 12 -12.51 -11.64 -10.64
C ILE A 12 -12.15 -12.14 -9.24
N ASP A 13 -10.90 -12.54 -9.07
CA ASP A 13 -10.31 -13.06 -7.82
C ASP A 13 -9.44 -12.03 -7.08
N ASN A 14 -9.29 -10.80 -7.58
CA ASN A 14 -8.49 -9.77 -6.90
C ASN A 14 -9.07 -9.39 -5.55
N LEU A 15 -8.29 -9.39 -4.47
CA LEU A 15 -8.78 -9.04 -3.12
C LEU A 15 -9.53 -7.70 -3.10
N ILE A 16 -9.02 -6.68 -3.80
CA ILE A 16 -9.61 -5.34 -3.84
C ILE A 16 -10.32 -5.09 -5.19
N ILE A 17 -11.59 -4.69 -5.10
CA ILE A 17 -12.46 -4.34 -6.24
C ILE A 17 -12.96 -2.90 -6.10
N SER A 18 -13.35 -2.28 -7.21
CA SER A 18 -13.93 -0.94 -7.23
C SER A 18 -15.34 -0.92 -6.64
N PHE A 19 -15.71 0.16 -5.96
CA PHE A 19 -17.06 0.32 -5.41
C PHE A 19 -18.12 0.65 -6.47
N LYS A 20 -17.72 1.17 -7.64
CA LYS A 20 -18.63 1.47 -8.76
C LYS A 20 -18.90 0.22 -9.60
N LYS A 21 -20.16 0.02 -10.02
CA LYS A 21 -20.55 -1.01 -10.97
C LYS A 21 -20.07 -0.67 -12.41
N PRO A 22 -19.65 -1.67 -13.21
CA PRO A 22 -19.34 -3.05 -12.80
C PRO A 22 -18.12 -3.09 -11.87
N HIS A 23 -18.16 -3.89 -10.79
CA HIS A 23 -17.14 -3.97 -9.75
C HIS A 23 -15.86 -4.67 -10.27
N LYS A 24 -15.02 -3.90 -10.95
CA LYS A 24 -13.77 -4.37 -11.56
C LYS A 24 -12.63 -4.41 -10.53
N PRO A 25 -11.53 -5.12 -10.81
CA PRO A 25 -10.32 -5.02 -10.01
C PRO A 25 -9.87 -3.56 -9.85
N ALA A 26 -9.51 -3.16 -8.63
CA ALA A 26 -8.91 -1.84 -8.44
C ALA A 26 -7.50 -1.82 -9.05
N SER A 27 -7.22 -0.84 -9.91
CA SER A 27 -5.87 -0.66 -10.46
C SER A 27 -4.92 -0.08 -9.42
N SER A 28 -3.61 -0.24 -9.62
CA SER A 28 -2.58 0.38 -8.78
C SER A 28 -2.74 1.90 -8.68
N GLN A 29 -3.18 2.58 -9.74
CA GLN A 29 -3.46 4.01 -9.74
C GLN A 29 -4.64 4.38 -8.83
N THR A 30 -5.70 3.56 -8.82
CA THR A 30 -6.85 3.76 -7.93
C THR A 30 -6.43 3.58 -6.47
N LEU A 31 -5.68 2.52 -6.16
CA LEU A 31 -5.18 2.27 -4.81
C LEU A 31 -4.25 3.40 -4.33
N SER A 32 -3.34 3.85 -5.19
CA SER A 32 -2.45 4.99 -4.90
C SER A 32 -3.23 6.27 -4.60
N ARG A 33 -4.31 6.53 -5.34
CA ARG A 33 -5.21 7.66 -5.07
C ARG A 33 -5.91 7.54 -3.72
N TRP A 34 -6.44 6.37 -3.38
CA TRP A 34 -7.09 6.15 -2.08
C TRP A 34 -6.13 6.36 -0.92
N ILE A 35 -4.91 5.83 -1.00
CA ILE A 35 -3.87 6.06 0.01
C ILE A 35 -3.57 7.56 0.12
N LYS A 36 -3.34 8.24 -1.00
CA LYS A 36 -3.07 9.68 -1.01
C LYS A 36 -4.22 10.49 -0.42
N GLN A 37 -5.47 10.11 -0.70
CA GLN A 37 -6.64 10.75 -0.12
C GLN A 37 -6.69 10.55 1.40
N THR A 38 -6.46 9.32 1.89
CA THR A 38 -6.39 9.04 3.33
C THR A 38 -5.28 9.83 4.03
N LEU A 39 -4.12 10.00 3.38
CA LEU A 39 -3.04 10.87 3.89
C LEU A 39 -3.53 12.32 4.04
N ALA A 40 -4.17 12.88 3.01
CA ALA A 40 -4.71 14.24 3.07
C ALA A 40 -5.78 14.40 4.16
N GLU A 41 -6.70 13.43 4.28
CA GLU A 41 -7.73 13.40 5.31
C GLU A 41 -7.14 13.29 6.73
N SER A 42 -5.93 12.71 6.84
CA SER A 42 -5.16 12.63 8.10
C SER A 42 -4.31 13.89 8.38
N GLY A 43 -4.41 14.93 7.54
CA GLY A 43 -3.64 16.17 7.70
C GLY A 43 -2.19 16.10 7.19
N VAL A 44 -1.82 15.06 6.45
CA VAL A 44 -0.49 14.95 5.82
C VAL A 44 -0.46 15.78 4.55
N ASP A 45 0.60 16.56 4.34
CA ASP A 45 0.77 17.35 3.12
C ASP A 45 1.06 16.46 1.90
N VAL A 46 0.05 16.28 1.07
CA VAL A 46 0.11 15.43 -0.12
C VAL A 46 0.73 16.10 -1.36
N SER A 47 1.21 17.34 -1.23
CA SER A 47 2.11 17.95 -2.20
C SER A 47 3.54 17.41 -2.06
N VAL A 48 3.92 17.03 -0.83
CA VAL A 48 5.21 16.44 -0.48
C VAL A 48 5.13 14.92 -0.42
N PHE A 49 4.10 14.39 0.23
CA PHE A 49 3.97 12.95 0.47
C PHE A 49 3.02 12.28 -0.52
N SER A 50 3.38 11.05 -0.90
CA SER A 50 2.64 10.23 -1.85
C SER A 50 2.24 8.89 -1.23
N ALA A 51 1.51 8.08 -1.98
CA ALA A 51 1.23 6.71 -1.56
C ALA A 51 2.51 5.92 -1.26
N HIS A 52 3.59 6.15 -2.02
CA HIS A 52 4.86 5.45 -1.79
C HIS A 52 5.53 5.85 -0.48
N SER A 53 5.32 7.09 -0.02
CA SER A 53 5.85 7.59 1.25
C SER A 53 5.41 6.75 2.46
N THR A 54 4.28 6.04 2.36
CA THR A 54 3.83 5.09 3.41
C THR A 54 4.81 3.93 3.59
N ARG A 55 5.44 3.44 2.52
CA ARG A 55 6.46 2.39 2.59
C ARG A 55 7.73 2.87 3.29
N HIS A 56 8.19 4.08 2.94
CA HIS A 56 9.30 4.74 3.62
C HIS A 56 9.03 4.96 5.11
N ALA A 57 7.82 5.41 5.46
CA ALA A 57 7.42 5.62 6.84
C ALA A 57 7.39 4.30 7.63
N ALA A 58 6.86 3.22 7.04
CA ALA A 58 6.80 1.91 7.68
C ALA A 58 8.19 1.32 7.96
N THR A 59 9.12 1.41 7.01
CA THR A 59 10.49 0.89 7.19
C THR A 59 11.29 1.74 8.18
N SER A 60 11.13 3.06 8.14
CA SER A 60 11.71 3.98 9.12
C SER A 60 11.19 3.70 10.53
N ALA A 61 9.88 3.47 10.67
CA ALA A 61 9.27 3.10 11.94
C ALA A 61 9.82 1.76 12.46
N ALA A 62 9.94 0.75 11.61
CA ALA A 62 10.53 -0.54 11.99
C ALA A 62 11.97 -0.40 12.47
N ALA A 63 12.78 0.41 11.77
CA ALA A 63 14.16 0.69 12.17
C ALA A 63 14.22 1.44 13.52
N ALA A 64 13.35 2.45 13.72
CA ALA A 64 13.27 3.19 14.98
C ALA A 64 12.87 2.30 16.17
N HIS A 65 12.11 1.21 15.92
CA HIS A 65 11.77 0.20 16.93
C HIS A 65 12.80 -0.93 17.05
N GLY A 66 13.97 -0.81 16.42
CA GLY A 66 15.07 -1.76 16.55
C GLY A 66 14.87 -3.09 15.81
N VAL A 67 13.96 -3.14 14.84
CA VAL A 67 13.80 -4.34 13.99
C VAL A 67 15.08 -4.56 13.19
N CYS A 68 15.55 -5.82 13.13
CA CYS A 68 16.75 -6.19 12.39
C CYS A 68 16.68 -5.73 10.93
N ILE A 69 17.74 -5.07 10.45
CA ILE A 69 17.81 -4.51 9.10
C ILE A 69 17.57 -5.55 8.00
N ASP A 70 18.04 -6.79 8.19
CA ASP A 70 17.82 -7.86 7.22
C ASP A 70 16.35 -8.30 7.17
N THR A 71 15.64 -8.19 8.29
CA THR A 71 14.18 -8.42 8.32
C THR A 71 13.46 -7.29 7.59
N ILE A 72 13.83 -6.02 7.85
CA ILE A 72 13.24 -4.87 7.15
C ILE A 72 13.46 -4.99 5.63
N ARG A 73 14.70 -5.30 5.20
CA ARG A 73 15.04 -5.50 3.77
C ARG A 73 14.19 -6.59 3.13
N LYS A 74 14.09 -7.76 3.78
CA LYS A 74 13.29 -8.89 3.29
C LYS A 74 11.81 -8.52 3.16
N THR A 75 11.23 -7.88 4.17
CA THR A 75 9.82 -7.46 4.17
C THR A 75 9.54 -6.35 3.17
N ALA A 76 10.47 -5.41 3.00
CA ALA A 76 10.36 -4.36 1.99
C ALA A 76 10.60 -4.88 0.56
N GLY A 77 11.16 -6.08 0.38
CA GLY A 77 11.52 -6.62 -0.93
C GLY A 77 12.79 -5.98 -1.52
N TRP A 78 13.74 -5.58 -0.67
CA TRP A 78 15.03 -5.05 -1.11
C TRP A 78 16.10 -6.14 -1.13
N THR A 79 17.18 -5.86 -1.88
CA THR A 79 18.37 -6.70 -1.86
C THR A 79 19.05 -6.64 -0.48
N SER A 80 19.79 -7.69 -0.14
CA SER A 80 20.58 -7.76 1.09
C SER A 80 21.64 -6.66 1.18
N SER A 81 22.08 -6.14 0.03
CA SER A 81 23.05 -5.05 -0.08
C SER A 81 22.46 -3.65 -0.03
N SER A 82 21.13 -3.49 0.09
CA SER A 82 20.50 -2.16 0.09
C SER A 82 20.91 -1.36 1.33
N GLN A 83 21.59 -0.23 1.12
CA GLN A 83 22.06 0.66 2.19
C GLN A 83 21.08 1.82 2.49
N THR A 84 20.00 1.95 1.73
CA THR A 84 19.01 3.02 1.87
C THR A 84 17.61 2.46 2.06
N PHE A 85 16.81 3.18 2.85
CA PHE A 85 15.39 2.89 3.01
C PHE A 85 14.59 3.55 1.88
N ALA A 86 13.97 2.74 1.01
CA ALA A 86 12.95 3.16 0.03
C ALA A 86 11.53 2.95 0.59
#